data_AF-A0AAD7D4Y1-F1
#
_entry.id   AF-A0AAD7D4Y1-F1
#
_cell.length_a   1.000
_cell.length_b   1.000
_cell.length_c   1.000
_cell.angle_alpha   90.00
_cell.angle_beta   90.00
_cell.angle_gamma   90.00
#
_symmetry.space_group_name_H-M   'P 1'
#
loop_
_entity.id
_entity.type
_entity.pdbx_description
1 polymer ?
#
loop_
_entity_poly.entity_id
_entity_poly.type
_entity_poly.pdbx_seq_one_letter_code
_entity_poly.pdbx_strand_id
1 'polypeptide(L)'
;MFLQSILLQSSQSPLHWTIGGDGWISCIPSEYLLWLPTNHRSGLWSPCSTLVIGRHQTKLNFGNFVHGTNWAKCYERGRGTADL
;
A
#
# COMPACT_ATOMS: atom_id res chain seq x y z
N MET A 1 19.76 10.88 28.48
CA MET A 1 18.50 11.39 27.90
C MET A 1 18.75 11.68 26.42
N PHE A 2 18.79 10.63 25.59
CA PHE A 2 19.14 10.66 24.15
C PHE A 2 18.15 9.80 23.34
N LEU A 3 16.85 9.92 23.64
CA LEU A 3 15.79 9.14 22.96
C LEU A 3 14.67 10.01 22.36
N GLN A 4 14.87 11.32 22.23
CA GLN A 4 13.90 12.19 21.54
C GLN A 4 14.29 12.54 20.10
N SER A 5 15.45 12.07 19.62
CA SER A 5 15.97 12.48 18.30
C SER A 5 15.56 11.60 17.11
N ILE A 6 14.86 10.47 17.33
CA ILE A 6 14.49 9.53 16.24
C ILE A 6 13.07 9.80 15.69
N LEU A 7 12.27 10.64 16.35
CA LEU A 7 10.86 10.84 15.96
C LEU A 7 10.61 11.99 14.99
N LEU A 8 11.66 12.70 14.50
CA LEU A 8 11.46 13.93 13.72
C LEU A 8 12.22 13.97 12.39
N GLN A 9 12.33 12.84 11.67
CA GLN A 9 12.81 12.84 10.29
C GLN A 9 11.90 12.13 9.27
N SER A 10 10.75 11.57 9.67
CA SER A 10 9.85 10.89 8.73
C SER A 10 8.77 11.79 8.12
N SER A 11 8.79 13.10 8.38
CA SER A 11 7.66 13.99 8.06
C SER A 11 7.47 14.30 6.58
N GLN A 12 8.37 13.94 5.67
CA GLN A 12 8.16 14.20 4.24
C GLN A 12 8.59 13.01 3.39
N SER A 13 7.80 11.94 3.44
CA SER A 13 7.75 11.01 2.32
C SER A 13 7.11 11.74 1.13
N PRO A 14 7.79 11.87 -0.02
CA PRO A 14 7.26 12.59 -1.20
C PRO A 14 5.99 11.94 -1.80
N LEU A 15 5.54 10.81 -1.26
CA LEU A 15 4.32 10.12 -1.60
C LEU A 15 3.33 10.24 -0.43
N HIS A 16 2.48 11.26 -0.46
CA HIS A 16 1.37 11.35 0.48
C HIS A 16 0.33 10.30 0.09
N TRP A 17 0.40 9.14 0.76
CA TRP A 17 -0.52 8.02 0.60
C TRP A 17 -1.67 8.16 1.62
N THR A 18 -2.91 8.00 1.18
CA THR A 18 -4.08 8.10 2.06
C THR A 18 -5.09 7.02 1.74
N ILE A 19 -5.75 6.47 2.77
CA ILE A 19 -6.89 5.57 2.60
C ILE A 19 -8.18 6.30 3.00
N GLY A 20 -9.11 6.44 2.05
CA GLY A 20 -10.43 7.00 2.29
C GLY A 20 -11.34 6.04 3.06
N GLY A 21 -12.41 6.58 3.66
CA GLY A 21 -13.44 5.76 4.32
C GLY A 21 -14.18 4.81 3.35
N ASP A 22 -14.17 5.15 2.07
CA ASP A 22 -14.63 4.32 0.95
C ASP A 22 -13.70 3.12 0.66
N GLY A 23 -12.48 3.12 1.20
CA GLY A 23 -11.47 2.08 1.03
C GLY A 23 -10.51 2.33 -0.12
N TRP A 24 -10.63 3.46 -0.82
CA TRP A 24 -9.69 3.80 -1.88
C TRP A 24 -8.38 4.32 -1.29
N ILE A 25 -7.27 3.76 -1.77
CA ILE A 25 -5.94 4.31 -1.56
C ILE A 25 -5.67 5.32 -2.68
N SER A 26 -5.26 6.53 -2.29
CA SER A 26 -4.86 7.59 -3.21
C SER A 26 -3.44 8.08 -2.93
N CYS A 27 -2.77 8.61 -3.95
CA CYS A 27 -1.48 9.28 -3.85
C CYS A 27 -1.56 10.69 -4.47
N ILE A 28 -0.89 11.69 -3.87
CA ILE A 28 -0.77 13.03 -4.47
C ILE A 28 -0.04 12.93 -5.82
N PRO A 29 -0.52 13.63 -6.88
CA PRO A 29 -1.54 14.68 -6.86
C PRO A 29 -2.99 14.22 -7.16
N SER A 30 -3.46 13.15 -6.52
CA SER A 30 -4.87 12.67 -6.52
C SER A 30 -5.19 11.56 -7.51
N GLU A 31 -4.29 10.59 -7.67
CA GLU A 31 -4.60 9.36 -8.40
C GLU A 31 -5.05 8.26 -7.42
N TYR A 32 -6.19 7.63 -7.72
CA TYR A 32 -6.61 6.39 -7.06
C TYR A 32 -5.70 5.26 -7.52
N LEU A 33 -5.05 4.60 -6.56
CA LEU A 33 -4.16 3.48 -6.82
C LEU A 33 -4.92 2.17 -6.81
N LEU A 34 -5.64 1.89 -5.72
CA LEU A 34 -6.35 0.63 -5.53
C LEU A 34 -7.42 0.76 -4.45
N TRP A 35 -8.43 -0.11 -4.52
CA TRP A 35 -9.44 -0.24 -3.49
C TRP A 35 -9.11 -1.41 -2.55
N LEU A 36 -9.32 -1.22 -1.25
CA LEU A 36 -9.19 -2.25 -0.22
C LEU A 36 -10.53 -2.60 0.44
N PRO A 37 -10.85 -3.90 0.55
CA PRO A 37 -11.95 -4.37 1.38
C PRO A 37 -11.71 -4.01 2.87
N THR A 38 -12.79 -3.75 3.61
CA THR A 38 -12.75 -3.27 5.00
C THR A 38 -11.87 -4.12 5.93
N ASN A 39 -11.91 -5.44 5.79
CA ASN A 39 -11.13 -6.38 6.61
C ASN A 39 -9.62 -6.28 6.38
N HIS A 40 -9.18 -5.72 5.25
CA HIS A 40 -7.76 -5.55 4.91
C HIS A 40 -7.21 -4.16 5.25
N ARG A 41 -8.08 -3.23 5.67
CA ARG A 41 -7.69 -1.87 6.05
C ARG A 41 -7.01 -1.87 7.42
N SER A 42 -7.52 -2.69 8.34
CA SER A 42 -6.87 -2.91 9.63
C SER A 42 -5.59 -3.71 9.43
N GLY A 43 -4.48 -3.23 9.99
CA GLY A 43 -3.17 -3.86 9.82
C GLY A 43 -2.56 -3.67 8.43
N LEU A 44 -3.04 -2.70 7.63
CA LEU A 44 -2.41 -2.34 6.37
C LEU A 44 -1.01 -1.77 6.60
N TRP A 45 -0.01 -2.42 6.00
CA TRP A 45 1.35 -1.94 6.00
C TRP A 45 1.53 -0.89 4.92
N SER A 46 1.86 0.32 5.34
CA SER A 46 2.08 1.44 4.43
C SER A 46 3.56 1.75 4.25
N PRO A 47 3.92 2.47 3.17
CA PRO A 47 5.29 2.95 2.98
C PRO A 47 5.80 3.80 4.17
N CYS A 48 4.91 4.43 4.93
CA CYS A 48 5.25 5.21 6.13
C CYS A 48 5.19 4.40 7.43
N SER A 49 4.79 3.13 7.38
CA SER A 49 4.68 2.27 8.56
C SER A 49 6.02 1.63 8.88
N THR A 50 6.61 1.99 10.02
CA THR A 50 7.82 1.31 10.54
C THR A 50 7.50 -0.11 11.01
N LEU A 51 6.32 -0.31 11.62
CA LEU A 51 5.88 -1.59 12.17
C LEU A 51 4.36 -1.63 12.24
N VAL A 52 3.77 -2.76 11.87
CA VAL A 52 2.35 -3.07 12.12
C VAL A 52 2.31 -4.24 13.11
N ILE A 53 1.69 -4.08 14.27
CA ILE A 53 1.55 -5.15 15.27
C ILE A 53 0.10 -5.62 15.26
N GLY A 54 -0.13 -6.89 14.91
CA GLY A 54 -1.47 -7.48 14.84
C GLY A 54 -1.48 -8.81 14.10
N ARG A 55 -2.51 -9.64 14.33
CA ARG A 55 -2.65 -10.97 13.70
C ARG A 55 -2.93 -10.91 12.20
N HIS A 56 -3.56 -9.85 11.71
CA HIS A 56 -4.00 -9.73 10.32
C HIS A 56 -3.30 -8.56 9.65
N GLN A 57 -2.06 -8.77 9.23
CA GLN A 57 -1.29 -7.78 8.49
C GLN A 57 -1.62 -7.88 7.00
N THR A 58 -1.88 -6.74 6.36
CA THR A 58 -2.03 -6.65 4.92
C THR A 58 -0.81 -5.93 4.37
N LYS A 59 0.08 -6.64 3.68
CA LYS A 59 1.24 -6.04 3.00
C LYS A 59 1.00 -6.02 1.51
N LEU A 60 0.97 -4.82 0.94
CA LEU A 60 0.84 -4.64 -0.50
C LEU A 60 2.21 -4.80 -1.18
N ASN A 61 2.26 -5.64 -2.20
CA ASN A 61 3.44 -5.79 -3.05
C ASN A 61 3.22 -5.05 -4.37
N PHE A 62 3.93 -3.95 -4.56
CA PHE A 62 3.86 -3.14 -5.77
C PHE A 62 4.90 -3.51 -6.84
N GLY A 63 5.74 -4.53 -6.62
CA GLY A 63 6.88 -4.83 -7.51
C GLY A 63 6.50 -5.18 -8.95
N ASN A 64 5.28 -5.69 -9.18
CA ASN A 64 4.74 -5.96 -10.51
C ASN A 64 3.41 -5.22 -10.75
N PHE A 65 3.13 -4.17 -9.97
CA PHE A 65 1.88 -3.45 -10.07
C PHE A 65 1.89 -2.58 -11.32
N VAL A 66 1.02 -2.91 -12.27
CA VAL A 66 0.83 -2.11 -13.50
C VAL A 66 -0.20 -1.01 -13.22
N HIS A 67 0.15 0.21 -13.59
CA HIS A 67 -0.62 1.42 -13.30
C HIS A 67 -1.07 2.14 -14.59
N GLY A 68 -1.98 3.10 -14.44
CA GLY A 68 -2.53 3.88 -15.57
C GLY A 68 -3.35 3.01 -16.53
N THR A 69 -3.15 3.20 -17.83
CA THR A 69 -3.92 2.51 -18.89
C THR A 69 -3.66 1.00 -18.96
N ASN A 70 -2.57 0.53 -18.36
CA ASN A 70 -2.18 -0.88 -18.36
C ASN A 70 -2.73 -1.66 -17.16
N TRP A 71 -3.62 -1.08 -16.35
CA TRP A 71 -4.15 -1.73 -15.14
C TRP A 71 -4.71 -3.15 -15.37
N ALA A 72 -5.28 -3.41 -16.54
CA ALA A 72 -5.84 -4.72 -16.90
C ALA A 72 -4.79 -5.84 -16.92
N LYS A 73 -3.51 -5.50 -17.17
CA LYS A 73 -2.39 -6.45 -17.19
C LYS A 73 -2.05 -7.02 -15.81
N CYS A 74 -2.54 -6.42 -14.72
CA CYS A 74 -2.40 -6.98 -13.37
C CYS A 74 -2.94 -8.41 -13.26
N TYR A 75 -3.93 -8.78 -14.07
CA TYR A 75 -4.61 -10.09 -14.01
C TYR A 75 -4.00 -11.15 -14.93
N GLU A 76 -3.14 -10.76 -15.88
CA GLU A 76 -2.65 -11.67 -16.92
C GLU A 76 -1.71 -12.75 -16.38
N ARG A 77 -0.97 -12.46 -15.30
CA ARG A 77 -0.01 -13.40 -14.73
C ARG A 77 -0.63 -14.46 -13.81
N GLY A 78 -1.86 -14.26 -13.33
CA GLY A 78 -2.58 -15.25 -12.53
C GLY A 78 -3.05 -16.49 -13.31
N ARG A 79 -2.87 -16.51 -14.63
CA ARG A 79 -3.27 -17.60 -15.54
C ARG A 79 -2.10 -18.36 -16.17
N GLY A 80 -0.86 -18.12 -15.73
CA GLY A 80 0.30 -18.90 -16.17
C GLY A 80 0.71 -19.91 -15.11
N THR A 81 0.83 -21.19 -15.52
CA THR A 81 1.32 -22.36 -14.76
C THR A 81 0.39 -22.96 -13.70
N ALA A 82 -0.74 -23.49 -14.16
CA ALA A 82 -1.31 -24.71 -13.59
C ALA A 82 -1.27 -25.79 -14.68
N ASP A 83 -0.09 -26.06 -15.21
CA ASP A 83 0.22 -27.18 -16.11
C ASP A 83 1.74 -27.29 -16.14
N LEU A 84 2.30 -28.09 -15.23
CA LEU A 84 3.51 -28.95 -15.33
C LEU A 84 3.70 -29.65 -13.98
#